data_AF-A0A5N7AG21-F1
#
_entry.id   AF-A0A5N7AG21-F1
#
_cell.length_a   1.000
_cell.length_b   1.000
_cell.length_c   1.000
_cell.angle_alpha   90.00
_cell.angle_beta   90.00
_cell.angle_gamma   90.00
#
_symmetry.space_group_name_H-M   'P 1'
#
loop_
_entity.id
_entity.type
_entity.pdbx_description
1 polymer ?
#
loop_
_entity_poly.entity_id
_entity_poly.type
_entity_poly.pdbx_seq_one_letter_code
_entity_poly.pdbx_strand_id
1 'polypeptide(L)'
;MFLWLWSNLFLFTLHNQRSVSAISEGKINKPWRSLSAGRISSRQVRMLIYCMYSAIFTVSGTMGGAVPCILEAFSCLWYNEWNGVSNPLLKNLLNGVGFACFFAGPLEVVTDNSVVSGDMKVFMWLLVLAGAIMTTVHAQDFRDIEGDRVSGRKTVPLLIGDQKARSALVVGIIGWTALSCWFWDLGSAERPWLSCIPGCVAGTIVVWGFYWNKTREGDRRSTLVIIMGKSS
;
A
#
# COMPACT_ATOMS: atom_id res chain seq x y z
N MET A 1 6.04 7.68 -17.33
CA MET A 1 5.35 6.77 -16.38
C MET A 1 6.32 6.03 -15.46
N PHE A 2 7.13 5.08 -15.96
CA PHE A 2 7.98 4.23 -15.10
C PHE A 2 9.02 5.00 -14.28
N LEU A 3 9.71 5.97 -14.89
CA LEU A 3 10.70 6.78 -14.17
C LEU A 3 10.08 7.51 -12.97
N TRP A 4 8.89 8.10 -13.15
CA TRP A 4 8.12 8.75 -12.09
C TRP A 4 7.77 7.75 -10.97
N LEU A 5 7.24 6.57 -11.33
CA LEU A 5 6.83 5.56 -10.34
C LEU A 5 8.02 5.06 -9.53
N TRP A 6 9.11 4.69 -10.21
CA TRP A 6 10.29 4.12 -9.59
C TRP A 6 11.06 5.13 -8.74
N SER A 7 11.13 6.40 -9.13
CA SER A 7 11.83 7.42 -8.34
C SER A 7 11.13 7.71 -7.02
N ASN A 8 9.81 7.89 -7.03
CA ASN A 8 9.00 8.10 -5.82
C ASN A 8 9.02 6.85 -4.92
N LEU A 9 8.81 5.65 -5.50
CA LEU A 9 8.89 4.39 -4.74
C LEU A 9 10.26 4.20 -4.11
N PHE A 10 11.34 4.52 -4.84
CA PHE A 10 12.68 4.41 -4.31
C PHE A 10 12.89 5.34 -3.11
N LEU A 11 12.48 6.60 -3.20
CA LEU A 11 12.52 7.54 -2.06
C LEU A 11 11.75 6.99 -0.85
N PHE A 12 10.53 6.50 -1.05
CA PHE A 12 9.74 5.88 0.02
C PHE A 12 10.48 4.72 0.69
N THR A 13 11.08 3.82 -0.10
CA THR A 13 11.81 2.67 0.46
C THR A 13 13.05 3.08 1.25
N LEU A 14 13.73 4.17 0.87
CA LEU A 14 14.86 4.70 1.64
C LEU A 14 14.39 5.18 3.01
N HIS A 15 13.31 5.96 3.08
CA HIS A 15 12.73 6.40 4.35
C HIS A 15 12.28 5.20 5.21
N ASN A 16 11.57 4.24 4.60
CA ASN A 16 11.03 3.07 5.30
C ASN A 16 12.10 2.19 5.96
N GLN A 17 13.27 2.06 5.34
CA GLN A 17 14.33 1.17 5.84
C GLN A 17 15.35 1.86 6.77
N ARG A 18 15.33 3.19 6.86
CA ARG A 18 16.40 3.98 7.50
C ARG A 18 16.42 3.91 9.03
N SER A 19 15.26 3.73 9.66
CA SER A 19 15.16 3.85 11.13
C SER A 19 15.95 2.72 11.82
N VAL A 20 16.48 3.00 13.02
CA VAL A 20 17.24 2.00 13.79
C VAL A 20 16.39 0.75 14.07
N SER A 21 15.10 0.94 14.35
CA SER A 21 14.14 -0.15 14.53
C SER A 21 13.93 -0.97 13.24
N ALA A 22 13.81 -0.33 12.09
CA ALA A 22 13.67 -1.03 10.81
C ALA A 22 14.95 -1.81 10.45
N ILE A 23 16.12 -1.28 10.78
CA ILE A 23 17.41 -1.95 10.57
C ILE A 23 17.53 -3.17 11.48
N SER A 24 17.23 -3.04 12.77
CA SER A 24 17.31 -4.15 13.74
C SER A 24 16.30 -5.26 13.42
N GLU A 25 15.05 -4.90 13.12
CA GLU A 25 14.03 -5.84 12.64
C GLU A 25 14.49 -6.53 11.35
N GLY A 26 15.05 -5.75 10.41
CA GLY A 26 15.53 -6.27 9.15
C GLY A 26 16.70 -7.24 9.30
N LYS A 27 17.59 -7.08 10.29
CA LYS A 27 18.68 -8.04 10.53
C LYS A 27 18.16 -9.43 10.90
N ILE A 28 17.02 -9.51 11.57
CA ILE A 28 16.38 -10.76 11.98
C ILE A 28 15.53 -11.31 10.84
N ASN A 29 14.58 -10.52 10.35
CA ASN A 29 13.54 -11.01 9.44
C ASN A 29 13.94 -10.96 7.96
N LYS A 30 14.79 -9.99 7.59
CA LYS A 30 15.08 -9.62 6.19
C LYS A 30 16.55 -9.26 5.98
N PRO A 31 17.50 -10.15 6.36
CA PRO A 31 18.93 -9.82 6.43
C PRO A 31 19.54 -9.42 5.08
N TRP A 32 18.87 -9.75 3.97
CA TRP A 32 19.27 -9.37 2.62
C TRP A 32 19.02 -7.89 2.28
N ARG A 33 18.28 -7.12 3.09
CA ARG A 33 18.04 -5.68 2.86
C ARG A 33 19.34 -4.88 2.97
N SER A 34 19.54 -3.88 2.11
CA SER A 34 20.82 -3.17 1.97
C SER A 34 21.36 -2.57 3.27
N LEU A 35 20.52 -1.92 4.06
CA LEU A 35 20.90 -1.34 5.36
C LEU A 35 21.14 -2.42 6.44
N SER A 36 20.28 -3.44 6.50
CA SER A 36 20.43 -4.55 7.46
C SER A 36 21.68 -5.39 7.19
N ALA A 37 22.02 -5.58 5.92
CA ALA A 37 23.23 -6.27 5.44
C ALA A 37 24.50 -5.42 5.56
N GLY A 38 24.40 -4.15 5.94
CA GLY A 38 25.55 -3.23 6.01
C GLY A 38 26.16 -2.86 4.65
N ARG A 39 25.46 -3.11 3.53
CA ARG A 39 25.95 -2.77 2.17
C ARG A 39 25.96 -1.26 1.90
N ILE A 40 25.19 -0.50 2.67
CA ILE A 40 25.14 0.96 2.62
C ILE A 40 25.03 1.50 4.05
N SER A 41 25.74 2.59 4.34
CA SER A 41 25.70 3.25 5.64
C SER A 41 24.47 4.17 5.77
N SER A 42 24.02 4.42 7.01
CA SER A 42 22.94 5.37 7.27
C SER A 42 23.25 6.78 6.79
N ARG A 43 24.53 7.18 6.79
CA ARG A 43 24.99 8.46 6.22
C ARG A 43 24.79 8.51 4.71
N GLN A 44 25.16 7.46 3.98
CA GLN A 44 24.96 7.38 2.53
C GLN A 44 23.47 7.41 2.17
N VAL A 45 22.62 6.68 2.91
CA VAL A 45 21.16 6.72 2.69
C VAL A 45 20.60 8.11 2.93
N ARG A 46 21.07 8.83 3.95
CA ARG A 46 20.63 10.21 4.20
C ARG A 46 20.99 11.15 3.04
N MET A 47 22.22 11.08 2.53
CA MET A 47 22.62 11.86 1.36
C MET A 47 21.78 11.51 0.14
N LEU A 48 21.54 10.21 -0.08
CA LEU A 48 20.72 9.74 -1.19
C LEU A 48 19.28 10.25 -1.10
N ILE A 49 18.67 10.27 0.09
CA ILE A 49 17.35 10.86 0.30
C ILE A 49 17.33 12.33 -0.13
N TYR A 50 18.32 13.13 0.25
CA TYR A 50 18.39 14.54 -0.17
C TYR A 50 18.50 14.70 -1.68
N CYS A 51 19.34 13.89 -2.34
CA CYS A 51 19.42 13.89 -3.80
C CYS A 51 18.11 13.44 -4.46
N MET A 52 17.43 12.45 -3.87
CA MET A 52 16.19 11.91 -4.40
C MET A 52 15.04 12.90 -4.34
N TYR A 53 14.94 13.77 -3.32
CA TYR A 53 13.95 14.85 -3.32
C TYR A 53 14.07 15.76 -4.54
N SER A 54 15.28 16.19 -4.87
CA SER A 54 15.53 16.96 -6.10
C SER A 54 15.12 16.16 -7.33
N ALA A 55 15.50 14.89 -7.40
CA ALA A 55 15.19 14.02 -8.54
C ALA A 55 13.67 13.83 -8.74
N ILE A 56 12.90 13.54 -7.68
CA ILE A 56 11.45 13.32 -7.82
C ILE A 56 10.71 14.60 -8.22
N PHE A 57 11.14 15.77 -7.71
CA PHE A 57 10.53 17.04 -8.09
C PHE A 57 10.90 17.45 -9.52
N THR A 58 12.13 17.21 -9.96
CA THR A 58 12.51 17.44 -11.36
C THR A 58 11.75 16.51 -12.31
N VAL A 59 11.65 15.22 -11.98
CA VAL A 59 10.91 14.24 -12.80
C VAL A 59 9.43 14.62 -12.86
N SER A 60 8.81 14.93 -11.73
CA SER A 60 7.37 15.27 -11.69
C SER A 60 7.06 16.64 -12.29
N GLY A 61 7.98 17.60 -12.17
CA GLY A 61 7.84 18.92 -12.76
C GLY A 61 8.00 18.93 -14.28
N THR A 62 8.74 17.97 -14.84
CA THR A 62 8.98 17.87 -16.29
C THR A 62 8.05 16.88 -16.99
N MET A 63 7.62 15.82 -16.31
CA MET A 63 6.79 14.75 -16.90
C MET A 63 5.32 14.81 -16.50
N GLY A 64 4.93 15.69 -15.56
CA GLY A 64 3.59 15.69 -14.94
C GLY A 64 3.54 14.91 -13.61
N GLY A 65 2.38 14.92 -12.94
CA GLY A 65 2.23 14.24 -11.64
C GLY A 65 2.79 15.02 -10.45
N ALA A 66 2.91 16.35 -10.54
CA ALA A 66 3.51 17.18 -9.48
C ALA A 66 2.70 17.13 -8.17
N VAL A 67 1.37 17.25 -8.25
CA VAL A 67 0.49 17.20 -7.07
C VAL A 67 0.57 15.84 -6.35
N PRO A 68 0.39 14.69 -7.03
CA PRO A 68 0.53 13.40 -6.37
C PRO A 68 1.95 13.15 -5.83
N CYS A 69 2.99 13.67 -6.48
CA CYS A 69 4.37 13.56 -5.98
C CYS A 69 4.56 14.34 -4.66
N ILE A 70 4.07 15.58 -4.57
CA ILE A 70 4.15 16.37 -3.34
C ILE A 70 3.37 15.70 -2.20
N LEU A 71 2.16 15.22 -2.49
CA LEU A 71 1.32 14.56 -1.50
C LEU A 71 1.93 13.23 -1.02
N GLU A 72 2.53 12.45 -1.93
CA GLU A 72 3.24 11.21 -1.61
C GLU A 72 4.50 11.47 -0.77
N ALA A 73 5.31 12.47 -1.14
CA ALA A 73 6.48 12.90 -0.38
C ALA A 73 6.10 13.34 1.05
N PHE A 74 5.04 14.14 1.19
CA PHE A 74 4.52 14.55 2.49
C PHE A 74 4.01 13.34 3.30
N SER A 75 3.23 12.46 2.68
CA SER A 75 2.71 11.25 3.34
C SER A 75 3.83 10.31 3.76
N CYS A 76 4.91 10.20 2.97
CA CYS A 76 6.10 9.43 3.27
C CYS A 76 6.84 9.97 4.51
N LEU A 77 7.02 11.29 4.59
CA LEU A 77 7.58 11.95 5.77
C LEU A 77 6.72 11.73 7.01
N TRP A 78 5.39 11.89 6.88
CA TRP A 78 4.50 11.68 8.01
C TRP A 78 4.54 10.22 8.49
N TYR A 79 4.50 9.28 7.54
CA TYR A 79 4.53 7.85 7.84
C TYR A 79 5.83 7.44 8.56
N ASN A 80 6.99 7.84 8.03
CA ASN A 80 8.29 7.33 8.45
C ASN A 80 9.02 8.22 9.47
N GLU A 81 8.96 9.54 9.32
CA GLU A 81 9.76 10.49 10.08
C GLU A 81 8.98 11.15 11.22
N TRP A 82 7.68 11.39 11.04
CA TRP A 82 6.81 11.97 12.08
C TRP A 82 5.97 10.91 12.80
N ASN A 83 6.45 9.67 12.80
CA ASN A 83 5.90 8.57 13.59
C ASN A 83 4.43 8.21 13.26
N GLY A 84 3.94 8.55 12.07
CA GLY A 84 2.56 8.26 11.65
C GLY A 84 2.24 6.76 11.64
N VAL A 85 3.23 5.91 11.36
CA VAL A 85 3.12 4.44 11.40
C VAL A 85 2.73 3.89 12.78
N SER A 86 3.00 4.61 13.87
CA SER A 86 2.74 4.14 15.24
C SER A 86 1.25 4.09 15.60
N ASN A 87 0.41 4.88 14.91
CA ASN A 87 -1.03 4.86 15.07
C ASN A 87 -1.63 4.03 13.92
N PRO A 88 -2.31 2.89 14.21
CA PRO A 88 -2.83 2.01 13.16
C PRO A 88 -3.81 2.66 12.19
N LEU A 89 -4.65 3.58 12.67
CA LEU A 89 -5.61 4.28 11.81
C LEU A 89 -4.89 5.25 10.88
N LEU A 90 -3.95 6.02 11.42
CA LEU A 90 -3.14 6.96 10.64
C LEU A 90 -2.24 6.22 9.65
N LYS A 91 -1.61 5.11 10.07
CA LYS A 91 -0.84 4.20 9.20
C LYS A 91 -1.68 3.78 7.99
N ASN A 92 -2.90 3.33 8.24
CA ASN A 92 -3.82 2.88 7.20
C ASN A 92 -4.24 4.02 6.26
N LEU A 93 -4.59 5.18 6.82
CA LEU A 93 -4.92 6.38 6.05
C LEU A 93 -3.77 6.80 5.12
N LEU A 94 -2.56 6.90 5.67
CA LEU A 94 -1.36 7.28 4.91
C LEU A 94 -1.02 6.26 3.81
N ASN A 95 -1.26 4.96 4.04
CA ASN A 95 -1.16 3.96 2.98
C ASN A 95 -2.20 4.20 1.88
N GLY A 96 -3.47 4.42 2.23
CA GLY A 96 -4.53 4.72 1.25
C GLY A 96 -4.18 5.92 0.37
N VAL A 97 -3.73 7.02 0.99
CA VAL A 97 -3.27 8.24 0.29
C VAL A 97 -2.05 7.95 -0.59
N GLY A 98 -1.02 7.29 -0.04
CA GLY A 98 0.22 7.00 -0.76
C GLY A 98 -0.02 6.14 -2.00
N PHE A 99 -0.80 5.05 -1.87
CA PHE A 99 -1.15 4.21 -3.02
C PHE A 99 -2.00 4.95 -4.05
N ALA A 100 -2.95 5.78 -3.62
CA ALA A 100 -3.71 6.62 -4.55
C ALA A 100 -2.79 7.56 -5.35
N CYS A 101 -1.76 8.13 -4.72
CA CYS A 101 -0.74 8.93 -5.41
C CYS A 101 0.09 8.08 -6.39
N PHE A 102 0.46 6.85 -6.01
CA PHE A 102 1.15 5.91 -6.89
C PHE A 102 0.31 5.46 -8.09
N PHE A 103 -1.02 5.56 -8.03
CA PHE A 103 -1.89 5.37 -9.19
C PHE A 103 -2.06 6.68 -9.99
N ALA A 104 -2.26 7.80 -9.31
CA ALA A 104 -2.52 9.10 -9.93
C ALA A 104 -1.33 9.62 -10.73
N GLY A 105 -0.14 9.68 -10.13
CA GLY A 105 1.03 10.31 -10.75
C GLY A 105 1.43 9.70 -12.10
N PRO A 106 1.61 8.36 -12.20
CA PRO A 106 1.92 7.74 -13.47
C PRO A 106 0.80 7.90 -14.50
N LEU A 107 -0.47 7.95 -14.06
CA LEU A 107 -1.62 8.22 -14.93
C LEU A 107 -1.55 9.63 -15.49
N GLU A 108 -1.36 10.66 -14.65
CA GLU A 108 -1.19 12.06 -15.08
C GLU A 108 -0.03 12.20 -16.08
N VAL A 109 1.08 11.48 -15.86
CA VAL A 109 2.23 11.48 -16.78
C VAL A 109 1.91 10.88 -18.16
N VAL A 110 1.00 9.90 -18.23
CA VAL A 110 0.63 9.24 -19.50
C VAL A 110 -0.47 10.01 -20.22
N THR A 111 -1.43 10.55 -19.47
CA THR A 111 -2.59 11.23 -20.04
C THR A 111 -2.36 12.71 -20.26
N ASP A 112 -1.28 13.28 -19.74
CA ASP A 112 -1.00 14.73 -19.71
C ASP A 112 -2.18 15.55 -19.18
N ASN A 113 -2.88 14.98 -18.20
CA ASN A 113 -4.11 15.53 -17.63
C ASN A 113 -4.08 15.31 -16.13
N SER A 114 -4.43 16.32 -15.34
CA SER A 114 -4.53 16.15 -13.89
C SER A 114 -5.72 15.27 -13.54
N VAL A 115 -5.53 14.33 -12.62
CA VAL A 115 -6.62 13.53 -12.08
C VAL A 115 -7.46 14.32 -11.08
N VAL A 116 -6.88 15.31 -10.39
CA VAL A 116 -7.60 16.10 -9.37
C VAL A 116 -8.55 17.11 -10.02
N SER A 117 -8.12 17.78 -11.08
CA SER A 117 -8.93 18.80 -11.77
C SER A 117 -9.52 18.35 -13.10
N GLY A 118 -9.22 17.13 -13.55
CA GLY A 118 -9.69 16.58 -14.82
C GLY A 118 -10.95 15.74 -14.68
N ASP A 119 -10.86 14.48 -15.09
CA ASP A 119 -12.00 13.56 -15.16
C ASP A 119 -12.49 13.16 -13.76
N MET A 120 -13.69 13.62 -13.41
CA MET A 120 -14.36 13.29 -12.16
C MET A 120 -14.50 11.77 -11.94
N LYS A 121 -14.72 10.98 -13.00
CA LYS A 121 -14.82 9.52 -12.89
C LYS A 121 -13.49 8.90 -12.47
N VAL A 122 -12.37 9.38 -13.02
CA VAL A 122 -11.04 8.92 -12.62
C VAL A 122 -10.74 9.32 -11.18
N PHE A 123 -11.05 10.57 -10.79
CA PHE A 123 -10.88 11.02 -9.42
C PHE A 123 -11.69 10.17 -8.42
N MET A 124 -12.97 9.94 -8.71
CA MET A 124 -13.83 9.09 -7.87
C MET A 124 -13.30 7.66 -7.80
N TRP A 125 -12.79 7.10 -8.90
CA TRP A 125 -12.18 5.78 -8.89
C TRP A 125 -10.93 5.71 -8.00
N LEU A 126 -10.09 6.74 -8.01
CA LEU A 126 -8.96 6.83 -7.08
C LEU A 126 -9.40 6.88 -5.62
N LEU A 127 -10.50 7.56 -5.29
CA LEU A 127 -11.06 7.56 -3.94
C LEU A 127 -11.55 6.17 -3.53
N VAL A 128 -12.17 5.43 -4.44
CA VAL A 128 -12.56 4.03 -4.22
C VAL A 128 -11.32 3.18 -3.90
N LEU A 129 -10.26 3.30 -4.70
CA LEU A 129 -9.00 2.57 -4.45
C LEU A 129 -8.33 2.97 -3.13
N ALA A 130 -8.30 4.27 -2.82
CA ALA A 130 -7.74 4.78 -1.56
C ALA A 130 -8.50 4.23 -0.35
N GLY A 131 -9.84 4.24 -0.40
CA GLY A 131 -10.69 3.69 0.66
C GLY A 131 -10.53 2.18 0.81
N ALA A 132 -10.46 1.46 -0.31
CA ALA A 132 -10.19 0.03 -0.32
C ALA A 132 -8.88 -0.29 0.39
N ILE A 133 -7.79 0.40 0.04
CA ILE A 133 -6.48 0.17 0.65
C ILE A 133 -6.48 0.58 2.12
N MET A 134 -7.01 1.76 2.45
CA MET A 134 -7.09 2.23 3.84
C MET A 134 -7.77 1.22 4.77
N THR A 135 -8.84 0.58 4.29
CA THR A 135 -9.63 -0.34 5.12
C THR A 135 -9.19 -1.80 5.04
N THR A 136 -8.26 -2.16 4.16
CA THR A 136 -7.80 -3.55 3.98
C THR A 136 -6.29 -3.74 4.16
N VAL A 137 -5.48 -2.67 4.19
CA VAL A 137 -4.01 -2.75 4.31
C VAL A 137 -3.54 -3.40 5.62
N HIS A 138 -4.38 -3.42 6.65
CA HIS A 138 -4.08 -4.14 7.90
C HIS A 138 -4.01 -5.66 7.71
N ALA A 139 -4.39 -6.20 6.55
CA ALA A 139 -4.11 -7.57 6.16
C ALA A 139 -2.62 -7.94 6.31
N GLN A 140 -1.73 -6.97 6.09
CA GLN A 140 -0.28 -7.16 6.20
C GLN A 140 0.17 -7.41 7.64
N ASP A 141 -0.61 -6.98 8.64
CA ASP A 141 -0.26 -7.09 10.05
C ASP A 141 -0.48 -8.53 10.59
N PHE A 142 -1.31 -9.34 9.94
CA PHE A 142 -1.66 -10.69 10.43
C PHE A 142 -0.44 -11.63 10.56
N ARG A 143 0.48 -11.58 9.60
CA ARG A 143 1.69 -12.44 9.59
C ARG A 143 2.72 -12.08 10.66
N ASP A 144 2.59 -10.90 11.27
CA ASP A 144 3.59 -10.31 12.17
C ASP A 144 3.02 -10.05 13.58
N ILE A 145 1.80 -10.52 13.91
CA ILE A 145 1.11 -10.29 15.20
C ILE A 145 2.00 -10.61 16.42
N GLU A 146 2.66 -11.77 16.41
CA GLU A 146 3.49 -12.23 17.54
C GLU A 146 4.71 -11.31 17.73
N GLY A 147 5.37 -10.95 16.62
CA GLY A 147 6.51 -10.05 16.63
C GLY A 147 6.13 -8.63 17.05
N ASP A 148 4.98 -8.15 16.58
CA ASP A 148 4.43 -6.84 16.95
C ASP A 148 4.06 -6.80 18.43
N ARG A 149 3.51 -7.88 18.99
CA ARG A 149 3.19 -8.00 20.41
C ARG A 149 4.44 -7.89 21.29
N VAL A 150 5.50 -8.63 20.95
CA VAL A 150 6.78 -8.58 21.68
C VAL A 150 7.44 -7.20 21.55
N SER A 151 7.30 -6.57 20.39
CA SER A 151 7.87 -5.24 20.12
C SER A 151 7.03 -4.08 20.70
N GLY A 152 5.89 -4.36 21.33
CA GLY A 152 4.97 -3.35 21.85
C GLY A 152 4.29 -2.49 20.79
N ARG A 153 4.27 -2.93 19.53
CA ARG A 153 3.62 -2.21 18.44
C ARG A 153 2.11 -2.29 18.57
N LYS A 154 1.45 -1.18 18.26
CA LYS A 154 -0.01 -1.16 18.11
C LYS A 154 -0.30 -1.44 16.64
N THR A 155 -1.04 -2.52 16.37
CA THR A 155 -1.56 -2.87 15.03
C THR A 155 -3.05 -3.18 15.13
N VAL A 156 -3.78 -3.15 14.02
CA VAL A 156 -5.24 -3.38 14.04
C VAL A 156 -5.60 -4.71 14.70
N PRO A 157 -4.95 -5.86 14.37
CA PRO A 157 -5.27 -7.14 15.02
C PRO A 157 -5.01 -7.14 16.54
N LEU A 158 -4.04 -6.35 17.03
CA LEU A 158 -3.75 -6.23 18.46
C LEU A 158 -4.72 -5.27 19.19
N LEU A 159 -5.26 -4.26 18.48
CA LEU A 159 -6.19 -3.29 19.07
C LEU A 159 -7.63 -3.81 19.20
N ILE A 160 -8.16 -4.41 18.13
CA ILE A 160 -9.56 -4.87 18.09
C ILE A 160 -9.71 -6.38 18.24
N GLY A 161 -8.60 -7.11 18.29
CA GLY A 161 -8.55 -8.57 18.32
C GLY A 161 -8.51 -9.19 16.93
N ASP A 162 -7.77 -10.29 16.81
CA ASP A 162 -7.51 -11.00 15.55
C ASP A 162 -8.80 -11.34 14.78
N GLN A 163 -9.78 -11.96 15.45
CA GLN A 163 -11.03 -12.36 14.80
C GLN A 163 -11.84 -11.17 14.26
N LYS A 164 -11.88 -10.05 15.00
CA LYS A 164 -12.59 -8.84 14.55
C LYS A 164 -11.86 -8.17 13.40
N ALA A 165 -10.52 -8.12 13.45
CA ALA A 165 -9.70 -7.58 12.37
C ALA A 165 -9.84 -8.39 11.07
N ARG A 166 -9.88 -9.73 11.16
CA ARG A 166 -10.11 -10.61 10.01
C ARG A 166 -11.53 -10.42 9.46
N SER A 167 -12.53 -10.35 10.33
CA SER A 167 -13.92 -10.11 9.92
C SER A 167 -14.07 -8.76 9.21
N ALA A 168 -13.43 -7.70 9.74
CA ALA A 168 -13.41 -6.39 9.10
C ALA A 168 -12.72 -6.43 7.73
N LEU A 169 -11.61 -7.18 7.59
CA LEU A 169 -10.96 -7.39 6.30
C LEU A 169 -11.90 -8.07 5.29
N VAL A 170 -12.58 -9.14 5.69
CA VAL A 170 -13.51 -9.89 4.83
C VAL A 170 -14.66 -9.00 4.36
N VAL A 171 -15.30 -8.27 5.29
CA VAL A 171 -16.36 -7.32 4.97
C VAL A 171 -15.85 -6.24 4.01
N GLY A 172 -14.64 -5.72 4.26
CA GLY A 172 -13.99 -4.76 3.37
C GLY A 172 -13.83 -5.33 1.96
N ILE A 173 -13.21 -6.50 1.80
CA ILE A 173 -12.98 -7.12 0.49
C ILE A 173 -14.30 -7.31 -0.26
N ILE A 174 -15.31 -7.91 0.37
CA ILE A 174 -16.63 -8.13 -0.27
C ILE A 174 -17.26 -6.80 -0.68
N GLY A 175 -17.29 -5.82 0.22
CA GLY A 175 -17.87 -4.50 -0.02
C GLY A 175 -17.18 -3.75 -1.17
N TRP A 176 -15.85 -3.72 -1.18
CA TRP A 176 -15.08 -3.03 -2.22
C TRP A 176 -15.15 -3.77 -3.57
N THR A 177 -15.21 -5.10 -3.59
CA THR A 177 -15.45 -5.87 -4.82
C THR A 177 -16.82 -5.54 -5.41
N ALA A 178 -17.88 -5.54 -4.59
CA ALA A 178 -19.24 -5.19 -5.04
C ALA A 178 -19.32 -3.75 -5.54
N LEU A 179 -18.74 -2.79 -4.78
CA LEU A 179 -18.71 -1.38 -5.16
C LEU A 179 -17.93 -1.16 -6.47
N SER A 180 -16.83 -1.88 -6.68
CA SER A 180 -16.05 -1.81 -7.92
C SER A 180 -16.84 -2.32 -9.12
N CYS A 181 -17.57 -3.43 -8.96
CA CYS A 181 -18.43 -3.95 -10.03
C CYS A 181 -19.53 -2.96 -10.38
N TRP A 182 -20.18 -2.37 -9.37
CA TRP A 182 -21.20 -1.34 -9.56
C TRP A 182 -20.64 -0.09 -10.24
N PHE A 183 -19.49 0.44 -9.78
CA PHE A 183 -18.88 1.67 -10.30
C PHE A 183 -18.53 1.58 -11.79
N TRP A 184 -18.16 0.39 -12.27
CA TRP A 184 -17.82 0.13 -13.66
C TRP A 184 -18.97 -0.49 -14.47
N ASP A 185 -20.19 -0.53 -13.92
CA ASP A 185 -21.38 -1.09 -14.54
C ASP A 185 -21.17 -2.53 -15.06
N LEU A 186 -20.36 -3.32 -14.35
CA LEU A 186 -20.13 -4.72 -14.67
C LEU A 186 -21.39 -5.51 -14.27
N GLY A 187 -22.11 -6.07 -15.24
CA GLY A 187 -23.40 -6.72 -15.02
C GLY A 187 -24.63 -5.93 -15.49
N SER A 188 -24.46 -4.79 -16.17
CA SER A 188 -25.54 -4.07 -16.85
C SER A 188 -26.05 -4.83 -18.09
N ALA A 189 -27.16 -4.40 -18.69
CA ALA A 189 -27.69 -5.02 -19.92
C ALA A 189 -26.66 -5.05 -21.07
N GLU A 190 -25.70 -4.12 -21.06
CA GLU A 190 -24.61 -4.02 -22.04
C GLU A 190 -23.39 -4.88 -21.69
N ARG A 191 -23.23 -5.30 -20.43
CA ARG A 191 -22.05 -6.03 -19.93
C ARG A 191 -22.47 -7.26 -19.11
N PRO A 192 -22.13 -8.49 -19.52
CA PRO A 192 -22.53 -9.69 -18.81
C PRO A 192 -22.07 -9.70 -17.33
N TRP A 193 -22.89 -10.25 -16.43
CA TRP A 193 -22.50 -10.47 -15.02
C TRP A 193 -21.23 -11.33 -14.87
N LEU A 194 -20.90 -12.09 -15.92
CA LEU A 194 -19.65 -12.85 -16.04
C LEU A 194 -18.40 -11.95 -15.88
N SER A 195 -18.48 -10.66 -16.23
CA SER A 195 -17.38 -9.70 -16.07
C SER A 195 -16.99 -9.46 -14.60
N CYS A 196 -17.88 -9.77 -13.64
CA CYS A 196 -17.60 -9.65 -12.21
C CYS A 196 -16.87 -10.88 -11.64
N ILE A 197 -16.92 -12.02 -12.33
CA ILE A 197 -16.40 -13.31 -11.84
C ILE A 197 -14.93 -13.22 -11.41
N PRO A 198 -13.99 -12.63 -12.20
CA PRO A 198 -12.59 -12.58 -11.80
C PRO A 198 -12.37 -11.87 -10.46
N GLY A 199 -13.07 -10.75 -10.24
CA GLY A 199 -13.01 -9.99 -8.99
C GLY A 199 -13.57 -10.79 -7.81
N CYS A 200 -14.72 -11.44 -8.00
CA CYS A 200 -15.35 -12.27 -6.97
C CYS A 200 -14.49 -13.49 -6.62
N VAL A 201 -13.89 -14.15 -7.61
CA VAL A 201 -13.00 -15.30 -7.41
C VAL A 201 -11.75 -14.88 -6.64
N ALA A 202 -11.08 -13.80 -7.08
CA ALA A 202 -9.92 -13.26 -6.39
C ALA A 202 -10.24 -12.88 -4.93
N GLY A 203 -11.34 -12.16 -4.71
CA GLY A 203 -11.81 -11.80 -3.37
C GLY A 203 -12.07 -13.03 -2.50
N THR A 204 -12.74 -14.05 -3.04
CA THR A 204 -13.05 -15.30 -2.33
C THR A 204 -11.79 -16.06 -1.92
N ILE A 205 -10.80 -16.17 -2.82
CA ILE A 205 -9.52 -16.83 -2.53
C ILE A 205 -8.80 -16.13 -1.36
N VAL A 206 -8.75 -14.79 -1.39
CA VAL A 206 -8.10 -14.00 -0.33
C VAL A 206 -8.86 -14.14 0.99
N VAL A 207 -10.18 -14.00 0.98
CA VAL A 207 -11.04 -14.17 2.16
C VAL A 207 -10.87 -15.56 2.77
N TRP A 208 -10.90 -16.60 1.94
CA TRP A 208 -10.70 -17.97 2.37
C TRP A 208 -9.34 -18.17 3.05
N GLY A 209 -8.27 -17.64 2.43
CA GLY A 209 -6.91 -17.71 2.97
C GLY A 209 -6.79 -17.12 4.38
N PHE A 210 -7.30 -15.90 4.57
CA PHE A 210 -7.25 -15.22 5.87
C PHE A 210 -8.22 -15.79 6.90
N TYR A 211 -9.32 -16.43 6.51
CA TYR A 211 -10.30 -16.94 7.47
C TYR A 211 -10.01 -18.37 7.93
N TRP A 212 -9.57 -19.23 7.01
CA TRP A 212 -9.40 -20.67 7.25
C TRP A 212 -8.00 -21.03 7.74
N ASN A 213 -6.95 -20.40 7.22
CA ASN A 213 -5.57 -20.70 7.59
C ASN A 213 -4.93 -19.57 8.41
N LYS A 214 -5.27 -19.53 9.70
CA LYS A 214 -4.77 -18.53 10.66
C LYS A 214 -3.33 -18.77 11.13
N THR A 215 -2.60 -19.67 10.49
CA THR A 215 -1.18 -19.86 10.80
C THR A 215 -0.38 -18.71 10.21
N ARG A 216 0.77 -18.38 10.82
CA ARG A 216 1.69 -17.36 10.30
C ARG A 216 2.06 -17.58 8.83
N GLU A 217 2.26 -18.83 8.44
CA GLU A 217 2.58 -19.21 7.06
C GLU A 217 1.35 -19.05 6.14
N GLY A 218 0.15 -19.37 6.64
CA GLY A 218 -1.12 -19.10 5.94
C GLY A 218 -1.34 -17.62 5.66
N ASP A 219 -1.12 -16.76 6.66
CA ASP A 219 -1.24 -15.31 6.50
C ASP A 219 -0.19 -14.75 5.54
N ARG A 220 1.05 -15.28 5.59
CA ARG A 220 2.11 -14.92 4.64
C ARG A 220 1.71 -15.26 3.21
N ARG A 221 1.17 -16.46 2.97
CA ARG A 221 0.69 -16.89 1.65
C ARG A 221 -0.49 -16.05 1.17
N SER A 222 -1.46 -15.81 2.03
CA SER A 222 -2.64 -14.99 1.70
C SER A 222 -2.24 -13.56 1.34
N THR A 223 -1.23 -13.00 2.04
CA THR A 223 -0.64 -11.70 1.70
C THR A 223 0.12 -11.74 0.36
N LEU A 224 0.81 -12.83 0.04
CA LEU A 224 1.51 -12.98 -1.23
C LEU A 224 0.55 -13.05 -2.42
N VAL A 225 -0.62 -13.68 -2.27
CA VAL A 225 -1.66 -13.69 -3.30
C VAL A 225 -2.11 -12.26 -3.63
N ILE A 226 -2.29 -11.40 -2.61
CA ILE A 226 -2.62 -9.98 -2.80
C ILE A 226 -1.50 -9.24 -3.56
N ILE A 227 -0.22 -9.50 -3.23
CA ILE A 227 0.91 -8.72 -3.76
C ILE A 227 1.36 -9.19 -5.15
N MET A 228 1.39 -10.51 -5.39
CA MET A 228 2.02 -11.12 -6.57
C MET A 228 1.02 -11.74 -7.54
N GLY A 229 -0.27 -11.82 -7.20
CA GLY A 229 -1.29 -12.50 -8.03
C GLY A 229 -1.00 -13.98 -8.26
N LYS A 230 -0.07 -14.59 -7.52
CA LYS A 230 0.28 -16.02 -7.61
C LYS A 230 -0.33 -16.77 -6.45
N SER A 231 -1.29 -17.64 -6.73
CA SER A 231 -1.62 -18.78 -5.87
C SER A 231 -0.77 -19.97 -6.31
N SER A 232 0.11 -20.44 -5.41
CA SER A 232 0.95 -21.66 -5.53
C SER A 232 1.76 -21.82 -6.82
#